data_AF-A0A1E4DN19-F1
#
_entry.id   AF-A0A1E4DN19-F1
#
_cell.length_a   1.000
_cell.length_b   1.000
_cell.length_c   1.000
_cell.angle_alpha   90.00
_cell.angle_beta   90.00
_cell.angle_gamma   90.00
#
_symmetry.space_group_name_H-M   'P 1'
#
loop_
_entity.id
_entity.type
_entity.pdbx_description
1 polymer ?
#
loop_
_entity_poly.entity_id
_entity_poly.type
_entity_poly.pdbx_seq_one_letter_code
_entity_poly.pdbx_strand_id
1 'polypeptide(L)' 'MRTPLLLMHGFIDRSVPVSQSRNMAHALKAANATNARYVELPLADEALRREQDRLSVFSEMERFLSQYLD' A
#
# COMPACT_ATOMS: atom_id res chain seq x y z
N MET A 1 4.59 15.36 -7.40
CA MET A 1 5.08 14.99 -6.05
C MET A 1 6.49 14.45 -6.19
N ARG A 2 7.44 14.86 -5.33
CA ARG A 2 8.83 14.34 -5.36
C ARG A 2 9.06 13.21 -4.35
N THR A 3 8.38 13.26 -3.21
CA THR A 3 8.48 12.26 -2.15
C THR A 3 7.93 10.91 -2.62
N PRO A 4 8.70 9.82 -2.50
CA PRO A 4 8.22 8.47 -2.73
C PRO A 4 7.05 8.13 -1.80
N LEU A 5 6.08 7.36 -2.29
CA LEU A 5 4.91 6.96 -1.51
C LEU A 5 4.61 5.47 -1.69
N LEU A 6 4.49 4.76 -0.57
CA LEU A 6 3.96 3.40 -0.52
C LEU A 6 2.54 3.44 0.07
N LEU A 7 1.57 2.96 -0.71
CA LEU A 7 0.18 2.79 -0.30
C LEU A 7 -0.13 1.29 -0.23
N MET A 8 -0.58 0.81 0.92
CA MET A 8 -0.95 -0.60 1.13
C MET A 8 -2.36 -0.67 1.73
N HIS A 9 -3.20 -1.59 1.24
CA HIS A 9 -4.58 -1.71 1.74
C HIS A 9 -5.07 -3.16 1.73
N GLY A 10 -5.76 -3.58 2.79
CA GLY A 10 -6.39 -4.89 2.87
C GLY A 10 -7.74 -4.96 2.15
N PHE A 11 -7.93 -5.92 1.24
CA PHE A 11 -9.18 -6.04 0.49
C PHE A 11 -10.39 -6.35 1.39
N ILE A 12 -10.16 -7.03 2.53
CA ILE A 12 -11.20 -7.43 3.50
C ILE A 12 -11.33 -6.41 4.64
N ASP A 13 -10.68 -5.25 4.54
CA ASP A 13 -10.84 -4.16 5.51
C ASP A 13 -12.32 -3.74 5.59
N ARG A 14 -12.91 -3.94 6.78
CA ARG A 14 -14.32 -3.62 7.04
C ARG A 14 -14.52 -2.23 7.62
N SER A 15 -13.44 -1.60 8.09
CA SER A 15 -13.44 -0.28 8.69
C SER A 15 -13.27 0.80 7.63
N VAL A 16 -12.38 0.56 6.67
CA VAL A 16 -12.06 1.48 5.56
C VAL A 16 -12.17 0.74 4.23
N PRO A 17 -13.12 1.11 3.37
CA PRO A 17 -13.28 0.48 2.06
C PRO A 17 -12.03 0.61 1.19
N VAL A 18 -11.60 -0.49 0.56
CA VAL A 18 -10.45 -0.53 -0.37
C VAL A 18 -10.56 0.47 -1.54
N SER A 19 -11.79 0.88 -1.88
CA SER A 19 -12.04 1.90 -2.90
C SER A 19 -11.36 3.23 -2.60
N GLN A 20 -11.15 3.60 -1.33
CA GLN A 20 -10.42 4.83 -1.00
C GLN A 20 -8.98 4.77 -1.49
N SER A 21 -8.28 3.67 -1.19
CA SER A 21 -6.90 3.46 -1.63
C SER A 21 -6.79 3.30 -3.14
N ARG A 22 -7.74 2.61 -3.78
CA ARG A 22 -7.81 2.54 -5.26
C ARG A 22 -7.99 3.93 -5.87
N ASN A 23 -8.91 4.75 -5.35
CA ASN A 23 -9.15 6.10 -5.84
C ASN A 23 -7.89 6.97 -5.73
N MET A 24 -7.17 6.86 -4.61
CA MET A 24 -5.90 7.56 -4.41
C MET A 24 -4.83 7.08 -5.40
N ALA A 25 -4.68 5.77 -5.60
CA ALA A 25 -3.76 5.20 -6.58
C ALA A 25 -4.07 5.68 -8.01
N HIS A 26 -5.36 5.72 -8.38
CA HIS A 26 -5.81 6.27 -9.67
C HIS A 26 -5.48 7.76 -9.80
N ALA A 27 -5.73 8.57 -8.77
CA ALA A 27 -5.43 9.99 -8.78
C ALA A 27 -3.91 10.25 -8.89
N LEU A 28 -3.08 9.49 -8.17
CA LEU A 28 -1.63 9.57 -8.25
C LEU A 28 -1.12 9.22 -9.65
N LYS A 29 -1.68 8.15 -10.25
CA LYS A 29 -1.37 7.77 -11.62
C LYS A 29 -1.78 8.87 -12.62
N ALA A 30 -2.98 9.43 -12.47
CA ALA A 30 -3.47 10.52 -13.32
C ALA A 30 -2.63 11.80 -13.18
N ALA A 31 -2.07 12.04 -12.00
CA ALA A 31 -1.15 13.14 -11.71
C ALA A 31 0.30 12.87 -12.16
N ASN A 32 0.56 11.76 -12.86
CA ASN A 32 1.90 11.32 -13.28
C ASN A 32 2.91 11.21 -12.12
N ALA A 33 2.43 10.78 -10.94
CA ALA A 33 3.32 10.49 -9.82
C ALA A 33 4.10 9.20 -10.09
N THR A 34 5.35 9.33 -10.52
CA THR A 34 6.21 8.19 -10.88
C THR A 34 6.74 7.42 -9.67
N ASN A 35 6.74 8.04 -8.48
CA ASN A 35 7.34 7.49 -7.27
C ASN A 35 6.28 6.97 -6.29
N ALA A 36 5.09 6.61 -6.77
CA ALA A 36 4.02 6.05 -5.97
C ALA A 36 3.84 4.55 -6.28
N ARG A 37 3.77 3.73 -5.24
CA ARG A 37 3.51 2.29 -5.32
C ARG A 37 2.23 1.97 -4.55
N TYR A 38 1.33 1.23 -5.18
CA TYR A 38 0.12 0.72 -4.55
C TYR A 38 0.17 -0.81 -4.45
N VAL A 39 -0.12 -1.35 -3.28
CA VAL A 39 -0.20 -2.80 -3.02
C VAL A 39 -1.55 -3.10 -2.36
N GLU A 40 -2.30 -4.01 -2.97
CA GLU A 40 -3.54 -4.53 -2.38
C GLU A 40 -3.29 -5.92 -1.80
N LEU A 41 -3.68 -6.12 -0.55
CA LEU A 41 -3.51 -7.39 0.18
C LEU A 41 -4.85 -8.15 0.14
N PRO A 42 -4.97 -9.24 -0.65
CA PRO A 42 -6.26 -9.82 -1.02
C PRO A 42 -7.02 -10.47 0.15
N LEU A 43 -6.30 -10.89 1.20
CA LEU A 43 -6.86 -11.60 2.36
C LEU A 43 -6.76 -10.79 3.65
N ALA A 44 -6.17 -9.61 3.60
CA ALA A 44 -5.92 -8.81 4.79
C ALA A 44 -7.16 -8.00 5.18
N ASP A 45 -7.41 -7.97 6.48
CA ASP A 45 -8.32 -7.05 7.14
C ASP A 45 -7.55 -5.83 7.71
N GLU A 46 -8.27 -4.90 8.33
CA GLU A 46 -7.70 -3.69 8.94
C GLU A 46 -6.63 -3.98 10.00
N ALA A 47 -6.68 -5.16 10.62
CA ALA A 47 -5.85 -5.53 11.76
C ALA A 47 -4.68 -6.45 11.38
N LEU A 48 -4.55 -6.84 10.10
CA LEU A 48 -3.53 -7.78 9.61
C LEU A 48 -3.47 -9.05 10.48
N ARG A 49 -4.63 -9.65 10.79
CA ARG A 49 -4.70 -10.77 11.75
C ARG A 49 -3.92 -12.00 11.30
N ARG A 50 -3.83 -12.24 9.99
CA ARG A 50 -3.04 -13.34 9.42
C ARG A 50 -1.57 -12.97 9.44
N GLU A 51 -0.74 -13.89 9.94
CA GLU A 51 0.72 -13.72 9.96
C GLU A 51 1.29 -13.45 8.57
N GLN A 52 0.79 -14.17 7.56
CA GLN A 52 1.24 -13.99 6.19
C GLN A 52 1.03 -12.56 5.68
N ASP A 53 -0.05 -11.90 6.07
CA ASP A 53 -0.35 -10.53 5.64
C ASP A 53 0.60 -9.53 6.34
N ARG A 54 0.94 -9.77 7.61
CA ARG A 54 1.96 -8.98 8.32
C ARG A 54 3.33 -9.12 7.66
N LEU A 55 3.73 -10.35 7.35
CA LEU A 55 5.01 -10.60 6.66
C LEU A 55 5.04 -9.89 5.31
N SER A 56 3.96 -9.98 4.53
CA SER A 56 3.85 -9.26 3.25
C SER A 56 3.98 -7.74 3.43
N VAL A 57 3.33 -7.14 4.43
CA VAL A 57 3.46 -5.71 4.75
C VAL A 57 4.91 -5.36 5.10
N PHE A 58 5.54 -6.10 6.02
CA PHE A 58 6.91 -5.81 6.43
C PHE A 58 7.92 -5.95 5.28
N SER A 59 7.79 -6.98 4.44
CA SER A 59 8.66 -7.15 3.28
C SER A 59 8.47 -6.07 2.21
N GLU A 60 7.26 -5.53 2.04
CA GLU A 60 7.02 -4.39 1.14
C GLU A 60 7.58 -3.08 1.73
N MET A 61 7.45 -2.89 3.06
CA MET A 61 8.06 -1.75 3.75
C MET A 61 9.59 -1.78 3.65
N GLU A 62 10.22 -2.90 3.96
CA GLU A 62 11.67 -3.07 3.87
C GLU A 62 12.17 -2.75 2.46
N ARG A 63 11.54 -3.34 1.44
CA ARG A 63 11.89 -3.07 0.04
C ARG A 63 11.76 -1.59 -0.33
N PHE A 64 10.70 -0.94 0.12
CA PHE A 64 10.46 0.46 -0.17
C PHE A 64 11.46 1.37 0.55
N LEU A 65 11.72 1.14 1.83
CA LEU A 65 12.64 1.95 2.62
C LEU A 65 14.07 1.80 2.10
N SER A 66 14.54 0.58 1.82
CA SER A 66 15.87 0.38 1.26
C SER A 66 16.07 0.99 -0.13
N GLN A 67 14.99 1.19 -0.89
CA GLN A 67 15.08 1.89 -2.18
C GLN A 67 15.27 3.42 -2.03
N TYR A 68 14.83 4.00 -0.92
CA TYR A 68 14.66 5.46 -0.80
C TYR A 68 15.32 6.11 0.42
N LEU A 69 15.81 5.35 1.40
CA LEU A 69 16.42 5.85 2.64
C LEU A 69 17.83 5.32 2.93
N ASP A 70 18.31 4.33 2.19
CA ASP A 70 19.67 3.80 2.29
C ASP A 70 20.66 4.59 1.41
#